data_AF-A0A183LMH6-F1
#
_entry.id   AF-A0A183LMH6-F1
#
_cell.length_a   1.000
_cell.length_b   1.000
_cell.length_c   1.000
_cell.angle_alpha   90.00
_cell.angle_beta   90.00
_cell.angle_gamma   90.00
#
_symmetry.space_group_name_H-M   'P 1'
#
loop_
_entity.id
_entity.type
_entity.pdbx_description
1 polymer ?
#
loop_
_entity_poly.entity_id
_entity_poly.type
_entity_poly.pdbx_seq_one_letter_code
_entity_poly.pdbx_strand_id
1 'polypeptide(L)'
;MGLLRKADFNHSTICTVSNWLIRLWRRNYFPNSDSEPEPPHRSYCCESGCANCVWIEYAENLFKYHIKRIEDKDKDEVFGEIVNKLQKEINQIEDPNVRVFLLTEIAIKQKKLLEALQKNT
;
A
#
# COMPACT_ATOMS: atom_id res chain seq x y z
N MET A 1 -8.07 63.13 1.99
CA MET A 1 -9.06 62.33 1.25
C MET A 1 -8.28 61.35 0.37
N GLY A 2 -7.97 60.12 0.76
CA GLY A 2 -8.82 59.16 1.44
C GLY A 2 -9.28 58.10 0.43
N LEU A 3 -8.41 57.11 0.20
CA LEU A 3 -8.74 55.68 0.08
C LEU A 3 -9.91 55.24 -0.83
N LEU A 4 -9.58 54.58 -1.95
CA LEU A 4 -10.24 53.33 -2.32
C LEU A 4 -9.20 52.27 -2.73
N ARG A 5 -9.06 51.27 -1.86
CA ARG A 5 -8.33 50.01 -2.02
C ARG A 5 -9.19 48.98 -2.77
N LYS A 6 -8.52 48.08 -3.50
CA LYS A 6 -8.66 46.60 -3.44
C LYS A 6 -7.64 46.02 -4.43
N ALA A 7 -6.42 45.70 -3.98
CA ALA A 7 -6.02 44.43 -3.35
C ALA A 7 -5.90 43.28 -4.37
N ASP A 8 -4.72 43.22 -4.96
CA ASP A 8 -3.79 42.08 -5.14
C ASP A 8 -4.32 40.65 -5.31
N PHE A 9 -3.71 40.01 -6.31
CA PHE A 9 -3.65 38.57 -6.54
C PHE A 9 -3.44 37.79 -5.24
N ASN A 10 -4.30 36.80 -4.98
CA ASN A 10 -4.02 35.81 -3.96
C ASN A 10 -4.34 34.39 -4.42
N HIS A 11 -3.34 33.55 -4.18
CA HIS A 11 -3.28 32.11 -4.28
C HIS A 11 -4.36 31.44 -3.41
N SER A 12 -4.67 30.17 -3.72
CA SER A 12 -5.44 29.23 -2.88
C SER A 12 -6.97 29.33 -2.95
N THR A 13 -7.55 28.54 -3.85
CA THR A 13 -8.83 27.86 -3.60
C THR A 13 -8.57 26.36 -3.51
N ILE A 14 -7.76 26.00 -2.51
CA ILE A 14 -7.75 24.64 -1.97
C ILE A 14 -9.12 24.42 -1.35
N CYS A 15 -9.97 23.62 -1.99
CA CYS A 15 -11.14 23.03 -1.36
C CYS A 15 -10.64 22.12 -0.23
N THR A 16 -10.50 22.69 0.96
CA THR A 16 -10.29 22.00 2.22
C THR A 16 -11.57 21.25 2.60
N VAL A 17 -11.85 20.14 1.91
CA VAL A 17 -12.45 19.01 2.61
C VAL A 17 -11.35 18.47 3.50
N SER A 18 -11.50 18.69 4.80
CA SER A 18 -10.57 18.33 5.85
C SER A 18 -9.96 16.95 5.60
N ASN A 19 -8.72 16.97 5.11
CA ASN A 19 -7.85 15.81 4.86
C ASN A 19 -7.54 15.03 6.15
N TRP A 20 -8.16 15.42 7.27
CA TRP A 20 -8.05 14.80 8.58
C TRP A 20 -8.94 13.56 8.72
N LEU A 21 -10.09 13.45 8.05
CA LEU A 21 -11.00 12.31 8.26
C LEU A 21 -10.82 11.16 7.25
N ILE A 22 -10.27 11.43 6.06
CA ILE A 22 -9.90 10.36 5.09
C ILE A 22 -8.54 9.72 5.48
N ARG A 23 -7.73 10.40 6.28
CA ARG A 23 -6.41 9.94 6.73
C ARG A 23 -6.40 9.08 8.00
N LEU A 24 -7.54 8.92 8.69
CA LEU A 24 -7.57 8.13 9.94
C LEU A 24 -7.55 6.61 9.70
N TRP A 25 -7.94 6.14 8.51
CA TRP A 25 -7.76 4.72 8.16
C TRP A 25 -6.36 4.40 7.62
N ARG A 26 -5.71 5.32 6.88
CA ARG A 26 -4.32 5.14 6.40
C ARG A 26 -3.28 5.17 7.55
N ARG A 27 -3.66 5.61 8.76
CA ARG A 27 -2.74 5.77 9.89
C ARG A 27 -2.56 4.50 10.73
N ASN A 28 -3.53 3.59 10.74
CA ASN A 28 -3.52 2.47 11.70
C ASN A 28 -2.78 1.21 11.24
N TYR A 29 -2.24 1.18 10.01
CA TYR A 29 -1.44 0.06 9.50
C TYR A 29 -0.02 0.47 9.07
N PHE A 30 0.52 1.53 9.69
CA PHE A 30 1.96 1.75 9.72
C PHE A 30 2.51 1.20 11.04
N PRO A 31 2.93 -0.08 11.10
CA PRO A 31 3.80 -0.50 12.18
C PRO A 31 5.14 0.23 12.01
N ASN A 32 5.39 1.21 12.86
CA ASN A 32 6.75 1.66 13.17
C ASN A 32 7.43 0.59 14.03
N SER A 33 7.57 -0.63 13.52
CA SER A 33 8.23 -1.70 14.26
C SER A 33 9.13 -2.50 13.35
N ASP A 34 10.28 -2.88 13.90
CA ASP A 34 11.20 -3.87 13.37
C ASP A 34 10.60 -5.29 13.30
N SER A 35 9.27 -5.42 13.28
CA SER A 35 8.56 -6.69 13.25
C SER A 35 7.88 -6.89 11.92
N GLU A 36 7.82 -8.14 11.49
CA GLU A 36 7.20 -8.54 10.25
C GLU A 36 5.69 -8.22 10.29
N PRO A 37 5.10 -7.69 9.20
CA PRO A 37 3.66 -7.44 9.13
C PRO A 37 2.85 -8.71 9.38
N GLU A 38 1.80 -8.58 10.19
CA GLU A 38 0.82 -9.63 10.43
C GLU A 38 -0.28 -9.63 9.35
N PRO A 39 -0.77 -10.82 8.95
CA PRO A 39 -1.83 -10.92 7.95
C PRO A 39 -3.15 -10.30 8.46
N PRO A 40 -3.90 -9.61 7.59
CA PRO A 40 -5.17 -9.02 7.97
C PRO A 40 -6.22 -10.09 8.27
N HIS A 41 -7.12 -9.81 9.21
CA HIS A 41 -8.24 -10.70 9.48
C HIS A 41 -9.19 -10.77 8.28
N ARG A 42 -9.72 -11.98 7.97
CA ARG A 42 -10.58 -12.21 6.80
C ARG A 42 -11.80 -11.29 6.75
N SER A 43 -12.41 -10.99 7.91
CA SER A 43 -13.59 -10.10 7.99
C SER A 43 -13.32 -8.65 7.56
N TYR A 44 -12.05 -8.25 7.37
CA TYR A 44 -11.70 -6.93 6.86
C TYR A 44 -11.60 -6.88 5.34
N CYS A 45 -11.68 -8.03 4.66
CA CYS A 45 -11.80 -8.09 3.22
C CYS A 45 -13.26 -7.89 2.81
N CYS A 46 -13.53 -6.88 1.99
CA CYS A 46 -14.88 -6.64 1.44
C CYS A 46 -15.24 -7.58 0.28
N GLU A 47 -14.30 -8.41 -0.18
CA GLU A 47 -14.50 -9.38 -1.29
C GLU A 47 -15.02 -8.77 -2.60
N SER A 48 -14.94 -7.45 -2.75
CA SER A 48 -15.55 -6.70 -3.86
C SER A 48 -14.52 -6.04 -4.78
N GLY A 49 -13.23 -6.41 -4.68
CA GLY A 49 -12.16 -5.82 -5.49
C GLY A 49 -11.98 -4.30 -5.28
N CYS A 50 -12.05 -3.82 -4.04
CA CYS A 50 -12.01 -2.39 -3.74
C CYS A 50 -10.59 -1.79 -3.83
N ALA A 51 -10.52 -0.47 -4.01
CA ALA A 51 -9.27 0.28 -4.10
C ALA A 51 -8.47 0.34 -2.78
N ASN A 52 -9.10 0.05 -1.63
CA ASN A 52 -8.47 0.03 -0.31
C ASN A 52 -8.43 -1.40 0.26
N CYS A 53 -7.89 -2.32 -0.54
CA CYS A 53 -7.86 -3.72 -0.18
C CYS A 53 -6.78 -4.00 0.88
N VAL A 54 -7.20 -4.51 2.04
CA VAL A 54 -6.33 -4.84 3.17
C VAL A 54 -5.25 -5.86 2.83
N TRP A 55 -5.52 -6.81 1.93
CA TRP A 55 -4.55 -7.81 1.48
C TRP A 55 -3.48 -7.23 0.57
N ILE A 56 -3.85 -6.25 -0.27
CA ILE A 56 -2.89 -5.53 -1.12
C ILE A 56 -1.99 -4.65 -0.25
N GLU A 57 -2.56 -3.93 0.72
CA GLU A 57 -1.79 -3.13 1.68
C GLU A 57 -0.83 -4.00 2.50
N TYR A 58 -1.31 -5.15 2.97
CA TYR A 58 -0.49 -6.15 3.66
C TYR A 58 0.70 -6.60 2.80
N ALA A 59 0.46 -7.00 1.55
CA ALA A 59 1.51 -7.42 0.63
C ALA A 59 2.56 -6.32 0.42
N GLU A 60 2.14 -5.06 0.21
CA GLU A 60 3.06 -3.94 0.07
C GLU A 60 3.93 -3.72 1.31
N ASN A 61 3.35 -3.83 2.50
CA ASN A 61 4.07 -3.67 3.75
C ASN A 61 5.06 -4.81 3.96
N LEU A 62 4.68 -6.04 3.59
CA LEU A 62 5.55 -7.22 3.65
C LEU A 62 6.77 -7.04 2.73
N PHE A 63 6.55 -6.62 1.47
CA PHE A 63 7.66 -6.32 0.55
C PHE A 63 8.58 -5.22 1.10
N LYS A 64 8.03 -4.10 1.57
CA LYS A 64 8.83 -3.00 2.13
C LYS A 64 9.65 -3.44 3.35
N TYR A 65 9.06 -4.26 4.21
CA TYR A 65 9.73 -4.78 5.39
C TYR A 65 10.93 -5.66 5.03
N HIS A 66 10.75 -6.62 4.12
CA HIS A 66 11.83 -7.49 3.71
C HIS A 66 12.90 -6.74 2.90
N ILE A 67 12.53 -5.90 1.93
CA ILE A 67 13.48 -5.15 1.09
C ILE A 67 14.47 -4.33 1.92
N LYS A 68 14.03 -3.70 3.02
CA LYS A 68 14.91 -2.95 3.92
C LYS A 68 16.00 -3.80 4.59
N ARG A 69 15.82 -5.13 4.62
CA ARG A 69 16.68 -6.10 5.30
C ARG A 69 17.47 -6.98 4.35
N ILE A 70 17.30 -6.79 3.04
CA ILE A 70 18.06 -7.46 1.99
C ILE A 70 19.37 -6.69 1.80
N GLU A 71 20.32 -6.83 2.74
CA GLU A 71 21.68 -6.34 2.52
C GLU A 71 22.55 -7.39 1.81
N ASP A 72 22.28 -8.70 2.01
CA ASP A 72 23.14 -9.80 1.51
C ASP A 72 22.43 -10.91 0.70
N LYS A 73 21.09 -10.89 0.59
CA LYS A 73 20.34 -11.94 -0.14
C LYS A 73 20.06 -11.56 -1.59
N ASP A 74 19.91 -12.56 -2.46
CA ASP A 74 19.38 -12.36 -3.80
C ASP A 74 17.94 -11.81 -3.68
N LYS A 75 17.68 -10.69 -4.34
CA LYS A 75 16.36 -10.05 -4.33
C LYS A 75 15.30 -11.02 -4.83
N ASP A 76 15.59 -11.76 -5.89
CA ASP A 76 14.63 -12.64 -6.55
C ASP A 76 14.20 -13.80 -5.62
N GLU A 77 15.13 -14.33 -4.82
CA GLU A 77 14.84 -15.36 -3.83
C GLU A 77 13.87 -14.85 -2.75
N VAL A 78 14.16 -13.68 -2.16
CA VAL A 78 13.32 -13.08 -1.12
C VAL A 78 11.94 -12.73 -1.64
N PHE A 79 11.84 -12.22 -2.88
CA PHE A 79 10.54 -11.99 -3.52
C PHE A 79 9.75 -13.28 -3.70
N GLY A 80 10.41 -14.38 -4.11
CA GLY A 80 9.79 -15.70 -4.20
C GLY A 80 9.22 -16.19 -2.87
N GLU A 81 9.97 -16.05 -1.77
CA GLU A 81 9.52 -16.39 -0.42
C GLU A 81 8.26 -15.62 -0.02
N ILE A 82 8.24 -14.30 -0.26
CA ILE A 82 7.11 -13.43 0.07
C ILE A 82 5.86 -13.81 -0.73
N VAL A 83 6.00 -14.03 -2.04
CA VAL A 83 4.88 -14.42 -2.91
C VAL A 83 4.31 -15.77 -2.49
N ASN A 84 5.16 -16.74 -2.17
CA ASN A 84 4.73 -18.05 -1.68
C ASN A 84 3.98 -17.94 -0.35
N LYS A 85 4.41 -17.05 0.56
CA LYS A 85 3.71 -16.78 1.82
C LYS A 85 2.33 -16.17 1.55
N LEU A 86 2.27 -15.12 0.73
CA LEU A 86 1.02 -14.45 0.35
C LEU A 86 0.03 -15.42 -0.31
N GLN A 87 0.50 -16.29 -1.20
CA GLN A 87 -0.34 -17.32 -1.81
C GLN A 87 -0.97 -18.25 -0.78
N LYS A 88 -0.19 -18.72 0.21
CA LYS A 88 -0.70 -19.60 1.27
C LYS A 88 -1.80 -18.94 2.09
N GLU A 89 -1.65 -17.65 2.40
CA GLU A 89 -2.63 -16.88 3.18
C GLU A 89 -3.88 -16.53 2.35
N ILE A 90 -3.69 -16.05 1.12
CA ILE A 90 -4.79 -15.70 0.20
C ILE A 90 -5.61 -16.92 -0.19
N ASN A 91 -5.00 -18.11 -0.26
CA ASN A 91 -5.72 -19.36 -0.51
C ASN A 91 -6.75 -19.72 0.59
N GLN A 92 -6.70 -19.07 1.75
CA GLN A 92 -7.71 -19.20 2.79
C GLN A 92 -8.98 -18.36 2.51
N ILE A 93 -8.96 -17.43 1.54
CA ILE A 93 -10.16 -16.65 1.17
C ILE A 93 -11.13 -17.56 0.42
N GLU A 94 -12.41 -17.50 0.78
CA GLU A 94 -13.44 -18.40 0.26
C GLU A 94 -13.71 -18.16 -1.23
N ASP A 95 -13.88 -16.89 -1.63
CA ASP A 95 -14.22 -16.54 -3.00
C ASP A 95 -13.02 -16.70 -3.98
N PRO A 96 -13.16 -17.54 -5.03
CA PRO A 96 -12.09 -17.77 -6.01
C PRO A 96 -11.75 -16.56 -6.87
N ASN A 97 -12.73 -15.72 -7.20
CA ASN A 97 -12.52 -14.53 -8.01
C ASN A 97 -11.70 -13.49 -7.24
N VAL A 98 -11.96 -13.35 -5.95
CA VAL A 98 -11.18 -12.49 -5.05
C VAL A 98 -9.74 -12.98 -4.98
N ARG A 99 -9.50 -14.30 -4.85
CA ARG A 99 -8.13 -14.85 -4.87
C ARG A 99 -7.40 -14.49 -6.15
N VAL A 100 -8.02 -14.72 -7.32
CA VAL A 100 -7.42 -14.42 -8.62
C VAL A 100 -7.13 -12.92 -8.76
N PHE A 101 -8.06 -12.06 -8.34
CA PHE A 101 -7.88 -10.61 -8.32
C PHE A 101 -6.66 -10.22 -7.48
N LEU A 102 -6.56 -10.71 -6.25
CA LEU A 102 -5.45 -10.39 -5.34
C LEU A 102 -4.10 -10.83 -5.90
N LEU A 103 -4.01 -12.07 -6.38
CA LEU A 103 -2.77 -12.60 -6.95
C LEU A 103 -2.33 -11.78 -8.17
N THR A 104 -3.28 -11.37 -9.02
CA THR A 104 -2.99 -10.56 -10.21
C THR A 104 -2.48 -9.17 -9.82
N GLU A 105 -3.17 -8.48 -8.90
CA GLU A 105 -2.77 -7.15 -8.44
C GLU A 105 -1.40 -7.15 -7.74
N ILE A 106 -1.15 -8.17 -6.91
CA ILE A 106 0.14 -8.36 -6.23
C ILE A 106 1.26 -8.57 -7.27
N ALA A 107 1.04 -9.40 -8.30
CA ALA A 107 2.03 -9.64 -9.35
C ALA A 107 2.34 -8.36 -10.15
N ILE A 108 1.33 -7.56 -10.47
CA ILE A 108 1.51 -6.26 -11.16
C ILE A 108 2.34 -5.30 -10.30
N LYS A 109 2.05 -5.24 -8.99
CA LYS A 109 2.77 -4.38 -8.04
C LYS A 109 4.20 -4.85 -7.82
N GLN A 110 4.44 -6.16 -7.75
CA GLN A 110 5.79 -6.75 -7.65
C GLN A 110 6.67 -6.27 -8.80
N LYS A 111 6.18 -6.36 -10.04
CA LYS A 111 6.94 -5.90 -11.22
C LYS A 111 7.31 -4.42 -11.11
N LYS A 112 6.39 -3.57 -10.68
CA LYS A 112 6.64 -2.13 -10.48
C LYS A 112 7.67 -1.88 -9.37
N LEU A 113 7.65 -2.66 -8.29
CA LEU A 113 8.63 -2.55 -7.21
C LEU A 113 10.03 -2.96 -7.69
N LEU A 114 10.14 -4.06 -8.44
CA LEU A 114 11.42 -4.50 -9.03
C LEU A 114 12.01 -3.45 -9.96
N GLU A 115 11.19 -2.90 -10.87
CA GLU A 115 11.61 -1.82 -11.77
C GLU A 115 12.03 -0.55 -11.00
N ALA A 116 11.34 -0.21 -9.91
CA ALA A 116 11.70 0.93 -9.08
C ALA A 116 13.03 0.72 -8.33
N LEU A 117 13.32 -0.49 -7.87
CA LEU A 117 14.59 -0.81 -7.25
C LEU A 117 15.76 -0.79 -8.23
N GLN A 118 15.55 -1.25 -9.47
CA GLN A 118 16.57 -1.22 -10.53
C GLN A 118 16.96 0.20 -10.95
N LYS A 119 16.02 1.16 -10.90
CA LYS A 119 16.30 2.57 -11.24
C LYS A 119 17.08 3.34 -10.17
N ASN A 120 17.17 2.81 -8.95
CA ASN A 120 17.86 3.45 -7.84
C ASN A 120 19.32 2.95 -7.68
N THR A 121 19.79 2.11 -8.60
CA THR A 121 21.18 1.61 -8.70
C THR A 121 21.84 2.23 -9.93
#